data_AF-A0A662PBF8-F1
#
_entry.id   AF-A0A662PBF8-F1
#
_cell.length_a   1.000
_cell.length_b   1.000
_cell.length_c   1.000
_cell.angle_alpha   90.00
_cell.angle_beta   90.00
_cell.angle_gamma   90.00
#
_symmetry.space_group_name_H-M   'P 1'
#
loop_
_entity.id
_entity.type
_entity.pdbx_description
1 polymer ?
#
loop_
_entity_poly.entity_id
_entity_poly.type
_entity_poly.pdbx_seq_one_letter_code
_entity_poly.pdbx_strand_id
1 'polypeptide(L)'
;MRRNSLLLKDEVIDLIVLLDSLGRANAYTLWKRLNNRRKDLDKGTVYFYLNQLKDLGIVEVEEEREGKRKYLFSLSRNARVYRFDDAVLIVFKRGGKTYYTVRGCPWKECKYRRGDECGFEGIICPVWMELLLKIIRKEFSVPLSVASQVPP
;
A
#
# COMPACT_ATOMS: atom_id res chain seq x y z
N MET A 1 -15.27 -0.52 15.80
CA MET A 1 -14.05 -0.71 14.98
C MET A 1 -14.24 -0.09 13.59
N ARG A 2 -13.86 1.18 13.36
CA ARG A 2 -13.76 1.75 12.00
C ARG A 2 -12.35 1.44 11.47
N ARG A 3 -12.09 0.18 11.09
CA ARG A 3 -10.77 -0.28 10.61
C ARG A 3 -10.49 0.21 9.19
N ASN A 4 -9.21 0.45 8.88
CA ASN A 4 -8.60 0.89 7.61
C ASN A 4 -9.20 0.25 6.34
N SER A 5 -10.39 0.68 5.89
CA SER A 5 -11.02 0.21 4.66
C SER A 5 -10.37 0.77 3.40
N LEU A 6 -9.55 1.81 3.53
CA LEU A 6 -8.94 2.51 2.42
C LEU A 6 -8.07 1.60 1.55
N LEU A 7 -7.21 0.80 2.17
CA LEU A 7 -6.28 -0.10 1.47
C LEU A 7 -6.94 -1.39 0.95
N LEU A 8 -8.26 -1.53 1.12
CA LEU A 8 -9.08 -2.58 0.53
C LEU A 8 -9.74 -2.12 -0.78
N LYS A 9 -9.67 -0.82 -1.08
CA LYS A 9 -10.27 -0.24 -2.27
C LYS A 9 -9.31 -0.40 -3.45
N ASP A 10 -9.78 -1.04 -4.52
CA ASP A 10 -8.93 -1.31 -5.68
C ASP A 10 -8.38 -0.04 -6.33
N GLU A 11 -9.16 1.04 -6.33
CA GLU A 11 -8.73 2.32 -6.89
C GLU A 11 -7.60 2.98 -6.09
N VAL A 12 -7.52 2.72 -4.78
CA VAL A 12 -6.41 3.17 -3.94
C VAL A 12 -5.16 2.37 -4.24
N ILE A 13 -5.30 1.06 -4.43
CA ILE A 13 -4.18 0.19 -4.83
C ILE A 13 -3.68 0.60 -6.22
N ASP A 14 -4.57 0.84 -7.18
CA ASP A 14 -4.20 1.37 -8.50
C ASP A 14 -3.49 2.71 -8.42
N LEU A 15 -3.93 3.61 -7.53
CA LEU A 15 -3.29 4.90 -7.29
C LEU A 15 -1.86 4.73 -6.78
N ILE A 16 -1.64 3.87 -5.78
CA ILE A 16 -0.31 3.58 -5.21
C ILE A 16 0.61 2.96 -6.28
N VAL A 17 0.11 1.98 -7.04
CA VAL A 17 0.86 1.32 -8.10
C VAL A 17 1.23 2.30 -9.22
N LEU A 18 0.31 3.18 -9.59
CA LEU A 18 0.55 4.20 -10.59
C LEU A 18 1.60 5.21 -10.12
N LEU A 19 1.54 5.60 -8.84
CA LEU A 19 2.51 6.51 -8.24
C LEU A 19 3.91 5.89 -8.22
N ASP A 20 4.02 4.62 -7.85
CA ASP A 20 5.28 3.85 -7.90
C ASP A 20 5.89 3.83 -9.31
N SER A 21 5.07 3.63 -10.34
CA SER A 21 5.55 3.63 -11.73
C SER A 21 5.98 5.01 -12.25
N LEU A 22 5.38 6.09 -11.72
CA LEU A 22 5.68 7.45 -12.13
C LEU A 22 6.84 8.06 -11.35
N GLY A 23 7.16 7.51 -10.17
CA GLY A 23 8.09 8.10 -9.19
C GLY A 23 7.50 9.33 -8.51
N ARG A 24 7.07 10.32 -9.29
CA ARG A 24 6.53 11.60 -8.80
C ARG A 24 5.44 12.14 -9.73
N ALA A 25 4.31 12.55 -9.18
CA ALA A 25 3.20 13.09 -9.98
C ALA A 25 2.28 14.03 -9.19
N ASN A 26 1.64 14.97 -9.86
CA ASN A 26 0.54 15.75 -9.27
C ASN A 26 -0.79 14.98 -9.33
N ALA A 27 -1.73 15.36 -8.46
CA ALA A 27 -3.04 14.70 -8.35
C ALA A 27 -3.84 14.69 -9.67
N TYR A 28 -3.72 15.74 -10.50
CA TYR A 28 -4.40 15.80 -11.79
C TYR A 28 -3.87 14.74 -12.78
N THR A 29 -2.56 14.55 -12.81
CA THR A 29 -1.92 13.54 -13.67
C THR A 29 -2.33 12.14 -13.27
N LEU A 30 -2.36 11.87 -11.96
CA LEU A 30 -2.80 10.60 -11.39
C LEU A 30 -4.27 10.34 -11.70
N TRP A 31 -5.13 11.35 -11.46
CA TRP A 31 -6.54 11.27 -11.81
C TRP A 31 -6.76 10.98 -13.30
N LYS A 32 -6.10 11.72 -14.20
CA LYS A 32 -6.27 11.53 -15.64
C LYS A 32 -5.90 10.10 -16.08
N ARG A 33 -4.82 9.55 -15.54
CA ARG A 33 -4.37 8.19 -15.87
C ARG A 33 -5.25 7.10 -15.24
N LEU A 34 -5.74 7.30 -14.01
CA LEU A 34 -6.69 6.39 -13.37
C LEU A 34 -8.04 6.42 -14.07
N ASN A 35 -8.55 7.60 -14.40
CA ASN A 35 -9.87 7.78 -15.00
C ASN A 35 -9.96 7.20 -16.42
N ASN A 36 -8.85 7.21 -17.17
CA ASN A 36 -8.75 6.49 -18.45
C ASN A 36 -8.95 4.98 -18.30
N ARG A 37 -8.72 4.41 -17.10
CA ARG A 37 -8.88 2.98 -16.78
C ARG A 37 -10.16 2.69 -15.99
N ARG A 38 -10.63 3.66 -15.19
CA ARG A 38 -11.81 3.59 -14.30
C ARG A 38 -12.65 4.85 -14.47
N LYS A 39 -13.69 4.80 -15.31
CA LYS A 39 -14.47 5.96 -15.77
C LYS A 39 -15.37 6.63 -14.70
N ASP A 40 -15.13 6.35 -13.42
CA ASP A 40 -15.98 6.70 -12.28
C ASP A 40 -15.25 7.44 -11.15
N LEU A 41 -13.94 7.71 -11.27
CA LEU A 41 -13.21 8.47 -10.25
C LEU A 41 -13.27 9.98 -10.46
N ASP A 42 -13.85 10.68 -9.49
CA ASP A 42 -13.75 12.14 -9.42
C ASP A 42 -12.33 12.61 -9.00
N LYS A 43 -11.95 13.79 -9.48
CA LYS A 43 -10.65 14.41 -9.17
C LYS A 43 -10.49 14.69 -7.67
N GLY A 44 -11.55 15.12 -7.00
CA GLY A 44 -11.58 15.36 -5.56
C GLY A 44 -11.33 14.07 -4.76
N THR A 45 -11.85 12.95 -5.23
CA THR A 45 -11.62 11.63 -4.60
C THR A 45 -10.16 11.21 -4.66
N VAL A 46 -9.46 11.44 -5.77
CA VAL A 46 -8.01 11.17 -5.87
C VAL A 46 -7.23 12.01 -4.86
N TYR A 47 -7.59 13.30 -4.72
CA TYR A 47 -6.94 14.18 -3.74
C TYR A 47 -7.21 13.74 -2.30
N PHE A 48 -8.44 13.31 -2.02
CA PHE A 48 -8.83 12.76 -0.72
C PHE A 48 -8.00 11.50 -0.38
N TYR A 49 -7.87 10.56 -1.31
CA TYR A 49 -7.04 9.37 -1.11
C TYR A 49 -5.56 9.69 -0.92
N LEU A 50 -4.99 10.61 -1.69
CA LEU A 50 -3.60 11.02 -1.52
C LEU A 50 -3.34 11.61 -0.13
N ASN A 51 -4.25 12.43 0.39
CA ASN A 51 -4.12 12.95 1.75
C ASN A 51 -4.20 11.85 2.80
N GLN A 52 -5.12 10.90 2.68
CA GLN A 52 -5.19 9.79 3.62
C GLN A 52 -3.94 8.89 3.54
N LEU A 53 -3.41 8.63 2.34
CA LEU A 53 -2.17 7.88 2.16
C LEU A 53 -0.95 8.63 2.74
N LYS A 54 -0.95 9.96 2.68
CA LYS A 54 0.04 10.80 3.36
C LYS A 54 -0.05 10.65 4.87
N ASP A 55 -1.25 10.69 5.44
CA ASP A 55 -1.46 10.51 6.89
C ASP A 55 -1.10 9.10 7.37
N LEU A 56 -1.16 8.11 6.47
CA LEU A 56 -0.67 6.75 6.70
C LEU A 56 0.86 6.62 6.55
N GLY A 57 1.54 7.65 6.05
CA GLY A 57 2.98 7.62 5.77
C GLY A 57 3.34 6.77 4.55
N ILE A 58 2.39 6.47 3.66
CA ILE A 58 2.61 5.71 2.43
C ILE A 58 3.07 6.62 1.30
N VAL A 59 2.56 7.85 1.29
CA VAL A 59 2.83 8.86 0.28
C VAL A 59 3.48 10.07 0.94
N GLU A 60 4.47 10.66 0.28
CA GLU A 60 5.05 11.95 0.64
C GLU A 60 4.58 13.02 -0.35
N VAL A 61 4.59 14.28 0.09
CA VAL A 61 4.20 15.42 -0.73
C VAL A 61 5.27 16.50 -0.65
N GLU A 62 5.62 17.03 -1.81
CA GLU A 62 6.53 18.15 -1.96
C GLU A 62 5.79 19.33 -2.62
N GLU A 63 5.98 20.52 -2.06
CA GLU A 63 5.48 21.77 -2.64
C GLU A 63 6.54 22.35 -3.58
N GLU A 64 6.20 22.49 -4.86
CA GLU A 64 7.03 23.16 -5.85
C GLU A 64 6.52 24.59 -6.07
N ARG A 65 7.42 25.57 -5.93
CA ARG A 65 7.13 27.01 -6.04
C ARG A 65 7.78 27.64 -7.26
N GLU A 66 7.59 27.06 -8.44
CA GLU A 66 7.90 27.73 -9.70
C GLU A 66 6.63 28.29 -10.35
N GLY A 67 6.36 29.57 -10.09
CA GLY A 67 5.25 30.34 -10.66
C GLY A 67 3.86 30.09 -10.05
N LYS A 68 3.42 28.83 -9.95
CA LYS A 68 2.18 28.44 -9.26
C LYS A 68 2.48 27.31 -8.29
N ARG A 69 1.88 27.36 -7.08
CA ARG A 69 2.00 26.28 -6.10
C ARG A 69 1.52 24.97 -6.71
N LYS A 70 2.42 24.00 -6.83
CA LYS A 70 2.12 22.64 -7.27
C LYS A 70 2.46 21.67 -6.15
N TYR A 71 1.56 20.72 -5.91
CA TYR A 71 1.80 19.60 -5.00
C TYR A 71 2.14 18.37 -5.82
N LEU A 72 3.33 17.85 -5.60
CA LEU A 72 3.82 16.63 -6.22
C LEU A 72 3.88 15.54 -5.16
N PHE A 73 3.27 14.41 -5.47
CA PHE A 73 3.21 13.24 -4.61
C PHE A 73 4.20 12.19 -5.11
N SER A 74 4.75 11.42 -4.17
CA SER A 74 5.62 10.27 -4.43
C SER A 74 5.40 9.21 -3.36
N LEU A 75 5.84 7.97 -3.59
CA LEU A 75 5.88 7.01 -2.49
C LEU A 75 6.88 7.44 -1.43
N SER A 76 6.49 7.26 -0.17
CA SER A 76 7.37 7.52 0.94
C SER A 76 8.54 6.53 0.94
N ARG A 77 9.63 6.91 1.61
CA ARG A 77 10.75 5.98 1.81
C ARG A 77 10.36 4.75 2.62
N ASN A 78 9.25 4.84 3.36
CA ASN A 78 8.71 3.79 4.21
C ASN A 78 7.76 2.84 3.49
N ALA A 79 7.38 3.11 2.24
CA ALA A 79 6.48 2.28 1.45
C ALA A 79 7.20 1.61 0.27
N ARG A 80 6.80 0.38 -0.05
CA ARG A 80 7.32 -0.40 -1.17
C ARG A 80 6.18 -1.14 -1.85
N VAL A 81 6.26 -1.22 -3.17
CA VAL A 81 5.29 -1.93 -4.01
C VAL A 81 6.01 -3.07 -4.72
N TYR A 82 5.45 -4.26 -4.60
CA TYR A 82 5.89 -5.47 -5.27
C TYR A 82 4.81 -5.90 -6.25
N ARG A 83 5.19 -6.06 -7.51
CA ARG A 83 4.31 -6.50 -8.59
C ARG A 83 4.63 -7.94 -8.95
N PHE A 84 3.59 -8.74 -9.09
CA PHE A 84 3.60 -10.11 -9.58
C PHE A 84 2.67 -10.19 -10.79
N ASP A 85 2.71 -11.31 -11.52
CA ASP A 85 1.94 -11.48 -12.76
C ASP A 85 0.43 -11.29 -12.56
N ASP A 86 -0.10 -11.68 -11.39
CA ASP A 86 -1.51 -11.62 -11.03
C ASP A 86 -1.80 -10.82 -9.73
N ALA A 87 -0.76 -10.35 -9.04
CA ALA A 87 -0.90 -9.76 -7.71
C ALA A 87 -0.04 -8.51 -7.48
N VAL A 88 -0.48 -7.70 -6.51
CA VAL A 88 0.26 -6.54 -6.01
C VAL A 88 0.33 -6.62 -4.49
N LEU A 89 1.54 -6.52 -3.95
CA LEU A 89 1.81 -6.40 -2.53
C LEU A 89 2.35 -5.00 -2.23
N ILE A 90 1.71 -4.30 -1.30
CA ILE A 90 2.18 -3.01 -0.79
C ILE A 90 2.60 -3.22 0.65
N VAL A 91 3.84 -2.87 0.99
CA VAL A 91 4.37 -2.94 2.36
C VAL A 91 4.74 -1.53 2.81
N PHE A 92 4.40 -1.15 4.03
CA PHE A 92 4.76 0.16 4.56
C PHE A 92 5.01 0.17 6.07
N LYS A 93 5.90 1.05 6.54
CA LYS A 93 6.19 1.24 7.97
C LYS A 93 5.44 2.43 8.55
N ARG A 94 4.84 2.24 9.73
CA ARG A 94 4.18 3.31 10.51
C ARG A 94 4.32 3.04 12.01
N GLY A 95 4.79 4.03 12.77
CA GLY A 95 4.90 3.92 14.23
C GLY A 95 5.74 2.73 14.72
N GLY A 96 6.83 2.41 14.02
CA GLY A 96 7.69 1.26 14.33
C GLY A 96 7.15 -0.11 13.93
N LYS A 97 5.90 -0.18 13.42
CA LYS A 97 5.27 -1.41 12.93
C LYS A 97 5.29 -1.46 11.40
N THR A 98 5.23 -2.68 10.85
CA THR A 98 5.20 -2.90 9.40
C THR A 98 3.81 -3.39 9.01
N TYR A 99 3.19 -2.75 8.02
CA TYR A 99 1.85 -3.05 7.53
C TYR A 99 1.95 -3.52 6.08
N TYR A 100 0.98 -4.31 5.63
CA TYR A 100 0.89 -4.68 4.22
C TYR A 100 -0.56 -4.79 3.75
N THR A 101 -0.76 -4.65 2.44
CA THR A 101 -2.00 -5.00 1.74
C THR A 101 -1.67 -5.76 0.45
N VAL A 102 -2.56 -6.68 0.06
CA VAL A 102 -2.40 -7.52 -1.13
C VAL A 102 -3.66 -7.42 -1.99
N ARG A 103 -3.49 -7.19 -3.30
CA ARG A 103 -4.53 -7.34 -4.32
C ARG A 103 -4.18 -8.49 -5.25
N GLY A 104 -5.17 -9.25 -5.70
CA GLY A 104 -4.97 -10.44 -6.55
C GLY A 104 -5.10 -11.78 -5.83
N CYS A 105 -5.35 -11.77 -4.51
CA CYS A 105 -5.75 -12.97 -3.77
C CYS A 105 -7.23 -13.28 -4.05
N PRO A 106 -7.61 -14.53 -4.37
CA PRO A 106 -9.00 -14.95 -4.24
C PRO A 106 -9.39 -14.83 -2.76
N TRP A 107 -10.20 -13.82 -2.44
CA TRP A 107 -10.59 -13.44 -1.07
C TRP A 107 -11.12 -14.60 -0.21
N LYS A 108 -11.60 -15.68 -0.84
CA LYS A 108 -12.05 -16.92 -0.19
C LYS A 108 -10.95 -17.63 0.62
N GLU A 109 -9.68 -17.43 0.26
CA GLU A 109 -8.52 -18.06 0.93
C GLU A 109 -7.77 -17.09 1.86
N CYS A 110 -8.10 -15.81 1.78
CA CYS A 110 -7.45 -14.75 2.54
C CYS A 110 -8.00 -14.67 3.97
N LYS A 111 -7.15 -14.85 4.99
CA LYS A 111 -7.50 -14.65 6.42
C LYS A 111 -6.90 -13.34 6.92
N TYR A 112 -7.71 -12.48 7.53
CA TYR A 112 -7.21 -11.32 8.28
C TYR A 112 -6.41 -11.85 9.48
N ARG A 113 -5.11 -11.57 9.53
CA ARG A 113 -4.27 -11.93 10.67
C ARG A 113 -3.73 -10.68 11.34
N ARG A 114 -3.91 -10.61 12.65
CA ARG A 114 -3.21 -9.66 13.51
C ARG A 114 -1.88 -10.31 13.87
N GLY A 115 -0.80 -9.80 13.31
CA GLY A 115 0.57 -10.27 13.55
C GLY A 115 1.12 -9.68 14.84
N ASP A 116 0.55 -10.06 15.98
CA ASP A 116 1.02 -9.61 17.30
C ASP A 116 2.44 -10.14 17.61
N GLU A 117 2.86 -11.26 17.00
CA GLU A 117 4.19 -11.86 17.20
C GLU A 117 5.27 -11.38 16.22
N CYS A 118 4.92 -10.61 15.19
CA CYS A 118 5.86 -10.13 14.17
C CYS A 118 5.78 -8.61 13.95
N GLY A 119 4.78 -7.93 14.54
CA GLY A 119 4.58 -6.49 14.41
C GLY A 119 3.79 -6.05 13.16
N PHE A 120 2.86 -6.90 12.68
CA PHE A 120 2.12 -6.68 11.42
C PHE A 120 0.60 -6.66 11.58
N GLU A 121 -0.13 -5.87 10.77
CA GLU A 121 -1.59 -5.92 10.68
C GLU A 121 -2.05 -5.83 9.21
N GLY A 122 -2.77 -6.85 8.70
CA GLY A 122 -3.28 -6.87 7.32
C GLY A 122 -3.97 -8.17 6.88
N ILE A 123 -4.58 -8.17 5.69
CA ILE A 123 -5.19 -9.38 5.08
C ILE A 123 -4.09 -10.20 4.41
N ILE A 124 -3.89 -11.45 4.86
CA ILE A 124 -2.90 -12.37 4.27
C ILE A 124 -3.59 -13.44 3.46
N CYS A 125 -3.11 -13.64 2.25
CA CYS A 125 -3.30 -14.89 1.51
C CYS A 125 -2.21 -15.89 1.91
N PRO A 126 -2.55 -17.14 2.29
CA PRO A 126 -1.57 -18.18 2.61
C PRO A 126 -0.52 -18.39 1.52
N VAL A 127 -0.93 -18.33 0.24
CA VAL A 127 -0.06 -18.52 -0.93
C VAL A 127 1.09 -17.51 -0.97
N TRP A 128 0.83 -16.28 -0.53
CA TRP A 128 1.79 -15.19 -0.58
C TRP A 128 2.62 -15.05 0.69
N MET A 129 2.32 -15.81 1.75
CA MET A 129 2.93 -15.63 3.07
C MET A 129 4.42 -15.95 3.09
N GLU A 130 4.89 -16.99 2.39
CA GLU A 130 6.33 -17.29 2.31
C GLU A 130 7.11 -16.19 1.59
N LEU A 131 6.53 -15.64 0.50
CA LEU A 131 7.15 -14.57 -0.26
C LEU A 131 7.16 -13.26 0.53
N LEU A 132 6.07 -12.97 1.23
CA LEU A 132 5.94 -11.83 2.15
C LEU A 132 7.00 -11.91 3.24
N LEU A 133 7.19 -13.09 3.86
CA LEU A 133 8.22 -13.34 4.86
C LEU A 133 9.64 -13.19 4.27
N LYS A 134 9.90 -13.66 3.04
CA LYS A 134 11.20 -13.48 2.37
C LYS A 134 11.51 -12.01 2.09
N ILE A 135 10.53 -11.25 1.59
CA ILE A 135 10.64 -9.81 1.34
C ILE A 135 10.89 -9.06 2.65
N ILE A 136 10.12 -9.37 3.69
CA ILE A 136 10.27 -8.77 5.02
C ILE A 136 11.67 -9.04 5.60
N ARG A 137 12.14 -10.29 5.51
CA ARG A 137 13.49 -10.69 5.95
C ARG A 137 14.58 -9.88 5.26
N LYS A 138 14.43 -9.67 3.94
CA LYS A 138 15.44 -9.01 3.11
C LYS A 138 15.45 -7.48 3.28
N GLU A 139 14.29 -6.85 3.35
CA GLU A 139 14.19 -5.39 3.33
C GLU A 139 14.11 -4.72 4.71
N PHE A 140 13.63 -5.44 5.73
CA PHE A 140 13.29 -4.80 7.00
C PHE A 140 14.04 -5.34 8.22
N SER A 141 14.94 -6.31 8.04
CA SER A 141 15.83 -6.86 9.08
C SER A 141 15.11 -7.23 10.39
N VAL A 142 13.86 -7.70 10.29
CA VAL A 142 13.05 -8.07 11.46
C VAL A 142 13.37 -9.54 11.82
N PRO A 143 13.85 -9.84 13.03
CA PRO A 143 13.91 -11.21 13.51
C PRO A 143 12.48 -11.70 13.73
N LEU A 144 12.10 -12.76 13.02
CA LEU A 144 10.84 -13.45 13.27
C LEU A 144 11.02 -14.25 14.55
N SER A 145 10.38 -13.85 15.65
CA SER A 145 9.88 -14.84 16.60
C SER A 145 8.92 -15.71 15.81
N VAL A 146 9.36 -16.93 15.51
CA VAL A 146 8.57 -17.95 14.83
C VAL A 146 7.32 -18.15 15.67
N ALA A 147 6.20 -17.61 15.18
CA ALA A 147 4.87 -17.93 15.67
C ALA A 147 4.76 -19.46 15.70
N SER A 148 4.69 -19.97 16.92
CA SER A 148 4.67 -21.37 17.26
C SER A 148 3.71 -22.14 16.36
N GLN A 149 4.12 -23.37 16.05
CA GLN A 149 3.30 -24.43 15.47
C GLN A 149 1.88 -24.34 16.03
N VAL A 150 0.90 -24.20 15.14
CA VAL A 150 -0.48 -24.55 15.46
C VAL A 150 -0.46 -26.09 15.57
N PRO A 151 -0.72 -26.70 16.74
CA PRO A 151 -0.88 -28.15 16.80
C PRO A 151 -2.14 -28.54 15.98
N PRO A 152 -2.23 -29.81 15.54
CA PRO A 152 -3.22 -30.28 14.57
C PRO A 152 -4.68 -29.98 14.94
#